data_AF-A0A948V0S0-F1
#
_entry.id   AF-A0A948V0S0-F1
#
_cell.length_a   1.000
_cell.length_b   1.000
_cell.length_c   1.000
_cell.angle_alpha   90.00
_cell.angle_beta   90.00
_cell.angle_gamma   90.00
#
_symmetry.space_group_name_H-M   'P 1'
#
loop_
_entity.id
_entity.type
_entity.pdbx_description
1 polymer ?
#
loop_
_entity_poly.entity_id
_entity_poly.type
_entity_poly.pdbx_seq_one_letter_code
_entity_poly.pdbx_strand_id
1 'polypeptide(L)'
;TSRQTHGAFEGAFTARVARLDTVEAAMAAPALDGFDLRLRVPAYLRTTLAQVTPFYVLEKAGGFADTDARGGAFVTARLAAGASELRDLYILAWRDSGDDAIGWPAVKVNEVEAGTADPWLAMYGED
;
A
#
# COMPACT_ATOMS: atom_id res chain seq x y z
N THR A 1 -3.93 15.39 -24.04
CA THR A 1 -4.99 15.46 -23.02
C THR A 1 -4.64 14.63 -21.79
N SER A 2 -4.58 13.28 -21.84
CA SER A 2 -4.25 12.44 -20.65
C SER A 2 -2.92 12.82 -19.94
N ARG A 3 -1.79 12.93 -20.66
CA ARG A 3 -0.49 13.32 -20.07
C ARG A 3 -0.51 14.67 -19.34
N GLN A 4 -1.34 15.60 -19.80
CA GLN A 4 -1.48 16.92 -19.21
C GLN A 4 -2.25 16.85 -17.87
N THR A 5 -3.26 15.98 -17.81
CA THR A 5 -4.05 15.71 -16.61
C THR A 5 -3.24 15.01 -15.52
N HIS A 6 -2.44 14.00 -15.87
CA HIS A 6 -1.53 13.36 -14.90
C HIS A 6 -0.51 14.36 -14.34
N GLY A 7 0.09 15.20 -15.20
CA GLY A 7 1.02 16.23 -14.74
C GLY A 7 0.39 17.29 -13.83
N ALA A 8 -0.88 17.66 -14.07
CA ALA A 8 -1.60 18.63 -13.24
C ALA A 8 -1.87 18.10 -11.83
N PHE A 9 -2.25 16.82 -11.70
CA PHE A 9 -2.55 16.20 -10.41
C PHE A 9 -1.30 15.70 -9.68
N GLU A 10 -0.54 14.79 -10.30
CA GLU A 10 0.54 14.01 -9.66
C GLU A 10 1.81 14.83 -9.43
N GLY A 11 1.93 15.97 -10.12
CA GLY A 11 3.07 16.88 -10.01
C GLY A 11 2.88 17.96 -8.95
N ALA A 12 2.89 19.21 -9.41
CA ALA A 12 3.01 20.38 -8.54
C ALA A 12 1.80 20.56 -7.60
N PHE A 13 0.60 20.15 -8.00
CA PHE A 13 -0.58 20.24 -7.13
C PHE A 13 -0.44 19.33 -5.90
N THR A 14 -0.23 18.03 -6.10
CA THR A 14 -0.05 17.07 -5.00
C THR A 14 1.10 17.49 -4.09
N ALA A 15 2.24 17.91 -4.67
CA ALA A 15 3.40 18.38 -3.89
C ALA A 15 3.08 19.59 -2.98
N ARG A 16 2.17 20.47 -3.38
CA ARG A 16 1.75 21.63 -2.56
C ARG A 16 0.78 21.25 -1.44
N VAL A 17 -0.14 20.32 -1.70
CA VAL A 17 -1.27 20.05 -0.78
C VAL A 17 -1.05 18.84 0.11
N ALA A 18 -0.19 17.90 -0.28
CA ALA A 18 0.07 16.70 0.49
C ALA A 18 0.84 17.05 1.78
N ARG A 19 0.34 16.53 2.90
CA ARG A 19 1.02 16.61 4.20
C ARG A 19 0.96 15.26 4.89
N LEU A 20 2.06 14.83 5.48
CA LEU A 20 2.15 13.51 6.10
C LEU A 20 1.14 13.34 7.24
N ASP A 21 1.03 14.34 8.12
CA ASP A 21 0.11 14.32 9.27
C ASP A 21 -1.36 14.13 8.87
N THR A 22 -1.80 14.81 7.81
CA THR A 22 -3.18 14.69 7.32
C THR A 22 -3.43 13.37 6.60
N VAL A 23 -2.43 12.82 5.91
CA VAL A 23 -2.50 11.49 5.28
C VAL A 23 -2.59 10.41 6.35
N GLU A 24 -1.70 10.44 7.35
CA GLU A 24 -1.68 9.47 8.46
C GLU A 24 -2.99 9.50 9.24
N ALA A 25 -3.51 10.69 9.56
CA ALA A 25 -4.79 10.83 10.25
C ALA A 25 -5.99 10.32 9.42
N ALA A 26 -5.88 10.31 8.09
CA ALA A 26 -6.92 9.82 7.19
C ALA A 26 -6.77 8.33 6.84
N MET A 27 -5.70 7.66 7.26
CA MET A 27 -5.52 6.24 7.02
C MET A 27 -6.59 5.41 7.74
N ALA A 28 -7.01 4.32 7.08
CA ALA A 28 -7.90 3.36 7.71
C ALA A 28 -7.18 2.62 8.85
N ALA A 29 -7.95 2.16 9.84
CA ALA A 29 -7.44 1.23 10.83
C ALA A 29 -6.87 -0.03 10.15
N PRO A 30 -5.82 -0.66 10.69
CA PRO A 30 -5.26 -1.89 10.12
C PRO A 30 -6.29 -3.00 9.97
N ALA A 31 -6.36 -3.61 8.78
CA ALA A 31 -7.18 -4.78 8.50
C ALA A 31 -6.26 -5.99 8.27
N LEU A 32 -5.90 -6.66 9.36
CA LEU A 32 -4.86 -7.70 9.39
C LEU A 32 -5.39 -9.13 9.60
N ASP A 33 -6.69 -9.28 9.85
CA ASP A 33 -7.33 -10.58 10.08
C ASP A 33 -8.06 -11.07 8.82
N GLY A 34 -8.24 -12.39 8.68
CA GLY A 34 -9.05 -12.97 7.61
C GLY A 34 -8.55 -12.66 6.19
N PHE A 35 -7.23 -12.54 6.03
CA PHE A 35 -6.63 -12.03 4.81
C PHE A 35 -6.60 -13.05 3.67
N ASP A 36 -7.55 -12.95 2.75
CA ASP A 36 -7.48 -13.61 1.44
C ASP A 36 -7.00 -12.61 0.38
N LEU A 37 -5.73 -12.68 0.02
CA LEU A 37 -5.11 -11.79 -0.97
C LEU A 37 -5.83 -11.85 -2.33
N ARG A 38 -6.35 -13.02 -2.73
CA ARG A 38 -7.04 -13.20 -4.02
C ARG A 38 -8.37 -12.46 -4.06
N LEU A 39 -9.00 -12.26 -2.91
CA LEU A 39 -10.23 -11.47 -2.80
C LEU A 39 -9.95 -9.98 -2.55
N ARG A 40 -8.92 -9.66 -1.74
CA ARG A 40 -8.61 -8.28 -1.37
C ARG A 40 -8.14 -7.45 -2.54
N VAL A 41 -7.23 -7.96 -3.36
CA VAL A 41 -6.65 -7.18 -4.47
C VAL A 41 -7.72 -6.74 -5.47
N PRO A 42 -8.60 -7.62 -6.00
CA PRO A 42 -9.68 -7.20 -6.88
C PRO A 42 -10.67 -6.24 -6.21
N ALA A 43 -10.95 -6.41 -4.91
CA ALA A 43 -11.82 -5.51 -4.17
C ALA A 43 -11.22 -4.10 -4.07
N TYR A 44 -9.94 -3.99 -3.70
CA TYR A 44 -9.21 -2.71 -3.66
C TYR A 44 -9.16 -2.04 -5.03
N LEU A 45 -8.83 -2.80 -6.08
CA LEU A 45 -8.79 -2.29 -7.45
C LEU A 45 -10.16 -1.79 -7.93
N ARG A 46 -11.26 -2.48 -7.61
CA ARG A 46 -12.63 -2.02 -7.94
C ARG A 46 -13.00 -0.74 -7.18
N THR A 47 -12.70 -0.68 -5.89
CA THR A 47 -12.97 0.50 -5.06
C THR A 47 -12.21 1.73 -5.56
N THR A 48 -10.94 1.57 -5.94
CA THR A 48 -10.10 2.66 -6.44
C THR A 48 -10.42 3.03 -7.88
N LEU A 49 -10.79 2.06 -8.73
CA LEU A 49 -11.30 2.32 -10.08
C LEU A 49 -12.53 3.23 -10.07
N ALA A 50 -13.41 3.09 -9.08
CA ALA A 50 -14.58 3.94 -8.92
C ALA A 50 -14.24 5.44 -8.71
N GLN A 51 -12.98 5.77 -8.42
CA GLN A 51 -12.51 7.15 -8.23
C GLN A 51 -12.10 7.84 -9.54
N VAL A 52 -12.01 7.12 -10.66
CA VAL A 52 -11.65 7.69 -11.97
C VAL A 52 -12.69 8.71 -12.44
N THR A 53 -13.98 8.42 -12.32
CA THR A 53 -15.03 9.38 -12.72
C THR A 53 -15.05 10.62 -11.81
N PRO A 54 -15.07 10.48 -10.46
CA PRO A 54 -14.91 11.63 -9.55
C PRO A 54 -13.68 12.48 -9.84
N PHE A 55 -12.54 11.86 -10.15
CA PHE A 55 -11.32 12.56 -10.51
C PHE A 55 -11.52 13.48 -11.72
N TYR A 56 -12.06 12.97 -12.83
CA TYR A 56 -12.26 13.78 -14.04
C TYR A 56 -13.36 14.83 -13.88
N VAL A 57 -14.38 14.58 -13.07
CA VAL A 57 -15.38 15.60 -12.73
C VAL A 57 -14.73 16.74 -11.96
N LEU A 58 -13.91 16.41 -10.96
CA LEU A 58 -13.19 17.39 -10.16
C LEU A 58 -12.18 18.19 -11.01
N GLU A 59 -11.45 17.52 -11.88
CA GLU A 59 -10.48 18.15 -12.78
C GLU A 59 -11.15 19.16 -13.71
N LYS A 60 -12.23 18.77 -14.39
CA LYS A 60 -12.99 19.66 -15.27
C LYS A 60 -13.60 20.86 -14.54
N ALA A 61 -13.85 20.73 -13.24
CA ALA A 61 -14.31 21.81 -12.37
C ALA A 61 -13.17 22.67 -11.80
N GLY A 62 -11.94 22.50 -12.30
CA GLY A 62 -10.76 23.25 -11.88
C GLY A 62 -10.20 22.84 -10.52
N GLY A 63 -10.60 21.69 -9.97
CA GLY A 63 -10.27 21.28 -8.60
C GLY A 63 -8.79 21.00 -8.32
N PHE A 64 -7.93 21.06 -9.33
CA PHE A 64 -6.48 20.90 -9.20
C PHE A 64 -5.69 22.20 -9.52
N ALA A 65 -6.38 23.35 -9.56
CA ALA A 65 -5.73 24.64 -9.61
C ALA A 65 -5.20 25.04 -8.21
N ASP A 66 -4.02 25.66 -8.17
CA ASP A 66 -3.38 26.21 -6.98
C ASP A 66 -3.40 25.27 -5.76
N THR A 67 -4.21 25.61 -4.74
CA THR A 67 -4.42 24.86 -3.49
C THR A 67 -5.91 24.65 -3.21
N ASP A 68 -6.72 24.42 -4.25
CA ASP A 68 -8.15 24.17 -4.10
C ASP A 68 -8.41 23.01 -3.10
N ALA A 69 -9.20 23.30 -2.07
CA ALA A 69 -9.46 22.37 -0.98
C ALA A 69 -10.14 21.07 -1.44
N ARG A 70 -10.91 21.09 -2.53
CA ARG A 70 -11.56 19.90 -3.10
C ARG A 70 -10.51 18.93 -3.65
N GLY A 71 -9.52 19.45 -4.36
CA GLY A 71 -8.37 18.66 -4.82
C GLY A 71 -7.50 18.19 -3.67
N GLY A 72 -7.26 19.05 -2.67
CA GLY A 72 -6.53 18.67 -1.46
C GLY A 72 -7.19 17.49 -0.74
N ALA A 73 -8.50 17.56 -0.52
CA ALA A 73 -9.27 16.47 0.08
C ALA A 73 -9.20 15.18 -0.76
N PHE A 74 -9.27 15.29 -2.10
CA PHE A 74 -9.13 14.15 -2.99
C PHE A 74 -7.73 13.52 -2.89
N VAL A 75 -6.65 14.34 -2.91
CA VAL A 75 -5.27 13.89 -2.74
C VAL A 75 -5.11 13.14 -1.42
N THR A 76 -5.50 13.76 -0.30
CA THR A 76 -5.39 13.13 1.03
C THR A 76 -6.13 11.80 1.07
N ALA A 77 -7.36 11.74 0.55
CA ALA A 77 -8.15 10.52 0.53
C ALA A 77 -7.56 9.41 -0.35
N ARG A 78 -6.82 9.74 -1.42
CA ARG A 78 -6.15 8.75 -2.28
C ARG A 78 -4.82 8.29 -1.72
N LEU A 79 -4.01 9.21 -1.19
CA LEU A 79 -2.77 8.86 -0.50
C LEU A 79 -3.04 8.01 0.74
N ALA A 80 -4.04 8.37 1.55
CA ALA A 80 -4.40 7.60 2.74
C ALA A 80 -4.88 6.18 2.41
N ALA A 81 -5.69 6.02 1.35
CA ALA A 81 -6.14 4.70 0.90
C ALA A 81 -4.96 3.82 0.44
N GLY A 82 -4.05 4.38 -0.38
CA GLY A 82 -2.86 3.65 -0.84
C GLY A 82 -1.89 3.32 0.29
N ALA A 83 -1.63 4.26 1.20
CA ALA A 83 -0.77 4.05 2.36
C ALA A 83 -1.36 2.99 3.32
N SER A 84 -2.68 2.99 3.52
CA SER A 84 -3.35 1.97 4.34
C SER A 84 -3.20 0.57 3.75
N GLU A 85 -3.43 0.43 2.44
CA GLU A 85 -3.28 -0.86 1.77
C GLU A 85 -1.83 -1.36 1.76
N LEU A 86 -0.87 -0.47 1.49
CA LEU A 86 0.55 -0.81 1.51
C LEU A 86 1.02 -1.22 2.91
N ARG A 87 0.61 -0.49 3.97
CA ARG A 87 0.91 -0.84 5.37
C ARG A 87 0.43 -2.25 5.68
N ASP A 88 -0.83 -2.55 5.36
CA ASP A 88 -1.43 -3.83 5.68
C ASP A 88 -0.71 -4.96 4.92
N LEU A 89 -0.47 -4.79 3.61
CA LEU A 89 0.27 -5.74 2.79
C LEU A 89 1.69 -6.01 3.34
N TYR A 90 2.39 -4.96 3.78
CA TYR A 90 3.72 -5.09 4.35
C TYR A 90 3.71 -5.89 5.66
N ILE A 91 2.79 -5.57 6.57
CA ILE A 91 2.65 -6.29 7.85
C ILE A 91 2.31 -7.77 7.60
N LEU A 92 1.45 -8.04 6.63
CA LEU A 92 1.03 -9.40 6.32
C LEU A 92 2.14 -10.21 5.67
N ALA A 93 2.86 -9.63 4.71
CA ALA A 93 4.03 -10.27 4.12
C ALA A 93 5.11 -10.57 5.17
N TRP A 94 5.33 -9.64 6.11
CA TRP A 94 6.24 -9.86 7.23
C TRP A 94 5.81 -11.05 8.11
N ARG A 95 4.52 -11.14 8.46
CA ARG A 95 3.99 -12.26 9.26
C ARG A 95 4.08 -13.60 8.51
N ASP A 96 3.71 -13.60 7.24
CA ASP A 96 3.74 -14.78 6.36
C ASP A 96 5.16 -15.32 6.20
N SER A 97 6.16 -14.43 6.11
CA SER A 97 7.57 -14.83 5.97
C SER A 97 8.11 -15.67 7.13
N GLY A 98 7.44 -15.66 8.30
CA GLY A 98 7.79 -16.53 9.42
C GLY A 98 7.58 -18.01 9.11
N ASP A 99 6.66 -18.35 8.21
CA ASP A 99 6.36 -19.72 7.80
C ASP A 99 7.14 -20.18 6.56
N ASP A 100 7.83 -19.27 5.88
CA ASP A 100 8.75 -19.61 4.80
C ASP A 100 9.95 -20.42 5.32
N ALA A 101 10.47 -21.29 4.47
CA ALA A 101 11.58 -22.17 4.79
C ALA A 101 12.76 -21.98 3.85
N ILE A 102 13.95 -22.23 4.38
CA ILE A 102 15.22 -22.18 3.65
C ILE A 102 15.89 -23.55 3.63
N GLY A 103 16.66 -23.81 2.57
CA GLY A 103 17.63 -24.91 2.55
C GLY A 103 17.07 -26.33 2.47
N TRP A 104 17.98 -27.30 2.64
CA TRP A 104 17.65 -28.71 2.80
C TRP A 104 18.51 -29.34 3.94
N PRO A 105 17.92 -30.04 4.91
CA PRO A 105 16.47 -30.11 5.17
C PRO A 105 15.89 -28.72 5.46
N ALA A 106 14.62 -28.52 5.10
CA ALA A 106 13.99 -27.20 5.17
C ALA A 106 13.87 -26.73 6.64
N VAL A 107 14.33 -25.51 6.92
CA VAL A 107 14.21 -24.86 8.23
C VAL A 107 13.35 -23.61 8.09
N LYS A 108 12.33 -23.44 8.95
CA LYS A 108 11.46 -22.26 8.90
C LYS A 108 12.09 -21.04 9.58
N VAL A 109 11.73 -19.85 9.11
CA VAL A 109 12.17 -18.59 9.73
C VAL A 109 11.74 -18.51 11.19
N ASN A 110 10.50 -18.88 11.52
CA ASN A 110 9.99 -18.83 12.89
C ASN A 110 10.73 -19.79 13.86
N GLU A 111 11.21 -20.93 13.37
CA GLU A 111 11.99 -21.89 14.17
C GLU A 111 13.37 -21.32 14.52
N VAL A 112 13.97 -20.56 13.60
CA VAL A 112 15.23 -19.84 13.81
C VAL A 112 15.02 -18.69 14.81
N GLU A 113 13.99 -17.88 14.62
CA GLU A 113 13.68 -16.76 15.52
C GLU A 113 13.34 -17.24 16.95
N ALA A 114 12.70 -18.41 17.08
CA ALA A 114 12.43 -19.05 18.37
C ALA A 114 13.66 -19.69 19.01
N GLY A 115 14.80 -19.76 18.30
CA GLY A 115 16.02 -20.44 18.76
C GLY A 115 15.90 -21.97 18.82
N THR A 116 14.90 -22.53 18.12
CA THR A 116 14.64 -23.98 18.07
C THR A 116 15.33 -24.70 16.91
N ALA A 117 15.87 -23.95 15.95
CA ALA A 117 16.66 -24.46 14.83
C ALA A 117 17.88 -23.56 14.54
N ASP A 118 19.00 -24.17 14.13
CA ASP A 118 20.15 -23.48 13.57
C ASP A 118 20.08 -23.53 12.03
N PRO A 119 19.96 -22.39 11.34
CA PRO A 119 19.84 -22.37 9.88
C PRO A 119 21.16 -22.68 9.15
N TRP A 120 22.31 -22.71 9.85
CA TRP A 120 23.62 -22.80 9.22
C TRP A 120 23.75 -23.98 8.25
N LEU A 121 23.40 -25.19 8.70
CA LEU A 121 23.52 -26.40 7.88
C LEU A 121 22.54 -26.39 6.69
N ALA A 122 21.32 -25.89 6.88
CA ALA A 122 20.33 -25.78 5.80
C ALA A 122 20.77 -24.76 4.73
N MET A 123 21.45 -23.68 5.12
CA MET A 123 21.93 -22.64 4.19
C MET A 123 23.15 -23.07 3.37
N TYR A 124 24.06 -23.85 3.98
CA TYR A 124 25.34 -24.23 3.37
C TYR A 124 25.36 -25.64 2.77
N GLY A 125 24.40 -26.50 3.14
CA GLY A 125 24.29 -27.88 2.68
C GLY A 125 25.09 -28.88 3.52
N GLU A 126 24.53 -30.09 3.69
CA GLU A 126 25.28 -31.27 4.13
C GLU A 126 25.77 -32.01 2.87
N ASP A 127 27.08 -32.21 2.74
CA ASP A 127 27.71 -33.08 1.73
C ASP A 127 27.49 -34.57 2.10
#